data_AF-A0A7Y4SPH0-F1
#
_entry.id   AF-A0A7Y4SPH0-F1
#
_cell.length_a   1.000
_cell.length_b   1.000
_cell.length_c   1.000
_cell.angle_alpha   90.00
_cell.angle_beta   90.00
_cell.angle_gamma   90.00
#
_symmetry.space_group_name_H-M   'P 1'
#
loop_
_entity.id
_entity.type
_entity.pdbx_description
1 polymer ?
#
loop_
_entity_poly.entity_id
_entity_poly.type
_entity_poly.pdbx_seq_one_letter_code
_entity_poly.pdbx_strand_id
1 'polypeptide(L)'
;MGDTMKNRRNFYRLLQVQADAPVEVVKASYRAIMQQLKVHPDLGGDHAEAALINEAFATLSDPNRRAEYDQRLKPVGLIRHRGAPPASPPPVTSVPAARPTVVEAAKPPTCSFCNAPCPRAQVEWHEGTCSACSSPLFPAKKHQDGEDTRRAIGRVPRNTPVVFWLATSGTRRHAGTTEDLSMNGMRFLSTAEVLVGTRVRIECDFCSAVAVVRRAVRDSKDPSAGWHCGVEFLTLRFRHERGGILSTIA
;
A
#
# COMPACT_ATOMS: atom_id res chain seq x y z
N MET A 1 20.25 27.55 0.41
CA MET A 1 20.37 27.03 1.79
C MET A 1 18.99 27.03 2.44
N GLY A 2 18.70 26.06 3.33
CA GLY A 2 17.49 26.01 4.18
C GLY A 2 16.19 25.67 3.43
N ASP A 3 15.44 24.63 3.76
CA ASP A 3 15.03 24.28 5.12
C ASP A 3 15.15 22.76 5.38
N THR A 4 16.01 22.40 6.33
CA THR A 4 16.26 21.03 6.76
C THR A 4 15.40 20.72 7.98
N MET A 5 14.87 19.49 8.09
CA MET A 5 14.19 18.98 9.28
C MET A 5 12.95 19.75 9.76
N LYS A 6 11.79 19.28 9.30
CA LYS A 6 10.72 18.84 10.23
C LYS A 6 9.93 17.69 9.62
N ASN A 7 10.51 16.49 9.68
CA ASN A 7 9.71 15.26 9.81
C ASN A 7 9.07 15.24 11.22
N ARG A 8 8.21 16.24 11.48
CA ARG A 8 7.45 16.37 12.71
C ARG A 8 6.33 15.34 12.59
N ARG A 9 6.64 14.14 13.08
CA ARG A 9 5.82 12.91 13.06
C ARG A 9 4.34 13.26 13.20
N ASN A 10 3.63 13.29 12.07
CA ASN A 10 2.22 13.62 12.02
C ASN A 10 1.47 12.58 12.86
N PHE A 11 0.59 13.00 13.77
CA PHE A 11 -0.16 12.13 14.67
C PHE A 11 -0.98 11.07 13.92
N TYR A 12 -1.48 11.41 12.72
CA TYR A 12 -2.14 10.46 11.83
C TYR A 12 -1.18 9.34 11.39
N ARG A 13 0.07 9.68 11.06
CA ARG A 13 1.12 8.70 10.71
C ARG A 13 1.60 7.88 11.91
N LEU A 14 1.73 8.48 13.10
CA LEU A 14 2.09 7.75 14.33
C LEU A 14 1.05 6.68 14.69
N LEU A 15 -0.23 7.00 14.55
CA LEU A 15 -1.32 6.04 14.77
C LEU A 15 -1.66 5.22 13.52
N GLN A 16 -0.92 5.35 12.41
CA GLN A 16 -1.17 4.63 11.15
C GLN A 16 -2.62 4.76 10.61
N VAL A 17 -3.26 5.91 10.85
CA VAL A 17 -4.64 6.22 10.41
C VAL A 17 -4.66 7.40 9.45
N GLN A 18 -5.73 7.52 8.67
CA GLN A 18 -5.93 8.66 7.76
C GLN A 18 -6.54 9.87 8.47
N ALA A 19 -6.44 11.05 7.84
CA ALA A 19 -6.95 12.31 8.40
C ALA A 19 -8.48 12.38 8.50
N ASP A 20 -9.19 11.54 7.76
CA ASP A 20 -10.65 11.34 7.79
C ASP A 20 -11.08 10.15 8.67
N ALA A 21 -10.14 9.38 9.25
CA ALA A 21 -10.46 8.17 9.98
C ALA A 21 -11.37 8.43 11.20
N PRO A 22 -12.44 7.65 11.41
CA PRO A 22 -13.37 7.84 12.52
C PRO A 22 -12.74 7.40 13.86
N VAL A 23 -13.32 7.86 14.97
CA VAL A 23 -12.68 7.76 16.30
C VAL A 23 -12.49 6.31 16.77
N GLU A 24 -13.33 5.39 16.31
CA GLU A 24 -13.23 3.95 16.58
C GLU A 24 -11.97 3.36 15.95
N VAL A 25 -11.60 3.81 14.75
CA VAL A 25 -10.39 3.37 14.02
C VAL A 25 -9.14 3.92 14.69
N VAL A 26 -9.16 5.18 15.13
CA VAL A 26 -8.11 5.79 15.96
C VAL A 26 -7.88 4.97 17.24
N LYS A 27 -8.96 4.61 17.95
CA LYS A 27 -8.92 3.75 19.15
C LYS A 27 -8.46 2.33 18.87
N ALA A 28 -8.83 1.74 17.73
CA ALA A 28 -8.42 0.40 17.34
C ALA A 28 -6.92 0.31 17.04
N SER A 29 -6.39 1.26 16.25
CA SER A 29 -4.98 1.29 15.90
C SER A 29 -4.08 1.53 17.12
N TYR A 30 -4.44 2.48 17.98
CA TYR A 30 -3.74 2.72 19.25
C TYR A 30 -3.59 1.45 20.10
N ARG A 31 -4.66 0.64 20.22
CA ARG A 31 -4.61 -0.63 20.97
C ARG A 31 -3.67 -1.65 20.32
N ALA A 32 -3.69 -1.77 18.99
CA ALA A 32 -2.82 -2.71 18.28
C ALA A 32 -1.33 -2.34 18.45
N ILE A 33 -0.98 -1.08 18.27
CA ILE A 33 0.38 -0.56 18.45
C ILE A 33 0.86 -0.77 19.90
N MET A 34 0.03 -0.44 20.89
CA MET A 34 0.34 -0.64 22.31
C MET A 34 0.40 -2.12 22.73
N GLN A 35 -0.22 -3.04 22.00
CA GLN A 35 -0.04 -4.47 22.20
C GLN A 35 1.29 -4.95 21.62
N GLN A 36 1.67 -4.50 20.43
CA GLN A 36 2.96 -4.83 19.80
C GLN A 36 4.15 -4.40 20.67
N LEU A 37 4.14 -3.17 21.20
CA LEU A 37 5.16 -2.64 22.11
C LEU A 37 5.28 -3.40 23.44
N LYS A 38 4.24 -4.14 23.85
CA LYS A 38 4.24 -4.95 25.10
C LYS A 38 4.71 -6.39 24.89
N VAL A 39 4.63 -6.92 23.67
CA VAL A 39 4.86 -8.35 23.38
C VAL A 39 6.28 -8.61 22.88
N HIS A 40 6.98 -7.59 22.36
CA HIS A 40 8.32 -7.75 21.79
C HIS A 40 9.38 -7.00 22.61
N PRO A 41 10.37 -7.68 23.24
CA PRO A 41 11.46 -7.02 23.96
C PRO A 41 12.39 -6.22 23.03
N ASP A 42 12.52 -6.62 21.75
CA ASP A 42 13.25 -5.86 20.72
C ASP A 42 12.53 -4.56 20.29
N LEU A 43 11.24 -4.44 20.60
CA LEU A 43 10.45 -3.21 20.51
C LEU A 43 10.18 -2.63 21.91
N GLY A 44 10.95 -3.07 22.92
CA GLY A 44 10.89 -2.63 24.30
C GLY A 44 11.09 -1.12 24.35
N GLY A 45 9.99 -0.42 24.57
CA GLY A 45 9.84 0.94 24.07
C GLY A 45 10.91 1.91 24.56
N ASP A 46 11.48 2.67 23.63
CA ASP A 46 11.88 4.03 23.93
C ASP A 46 10.66 4.72 24.57
N HIS A 47 10.80 5.14 25.82
CA HIS A 47 9.75 5.85 26.54
C HIS A 47 9.24 7.07 25.77
N ALA A 48 10.09 7.69 24.93
CA ALA A 48 9.68 8.78 24.06
C ALA A 48 8.75 8.33 22.92
N GLU A 49 8.92 7.15 22.33
CA GLU A 49 8.04 6.66 21.26
C GLU A 49 6.66 6.27 21.80
N ALA A 50 6.61 5.56 22.92
CA ALA A 50 5.35 5.26 23.61
C ALA A 50 4.62 6.55 24.05
N ALA A 51 5.35 7.55 24.55
CA ALA A 51 4.79 8.86 24.90
C ALA A 51 4.21 9.61 23.68
N LEU A 52 4.91 9.61 22.54
CA LEU A 52 4.43 10.22 21.29
C LEU A 52 3.17 9.53 20.75
N ILE A 53 3.06 8.21 20.87
CA ILE A 53 1.85 7.47 20.48
C ILE A 53 0.68 7.80 21.42
N ASN A 54 0.93 7.95 22.73
CA ASN A 54 -0.06 8.41 23.70
C ASN A 54 -0.53 9.85 23.42
N GLU A 55 0.39 10.76 23.08
CA GLU A 55 0.07 12.16 22.73
C GLU A 55 -0.76 12.26 21.44
N ALA A 56 -0.37 11.49 20.41
CA ALA A 56 -1.12 11.38 19.17
C ALA A 56 -2.55 10.85 19.42
N PHE A 57 -2.69 9.81 20.26
CA PHE A 57 -4.00 9.26 20.62
C PHE A 57 -4.85 10.27 21.41
N ALA A 58 -4.28 10.93 22.42
CA ALA A 58 -4.97 11.95 23.21
C ALA A 58 -5.42 13.17 22.39
N THR A 59 -4.77 13.44 21.26
CA THR A 59 -5.12 14.54 20.36
C THR A 59 -6.13 14.13 19.29
N LEU A 60 -5.99 12.93 18.69
CA LEU A 60 -6.85 12.49 17.58
C LEU A 60 -8.13 11.77 18.01
N SER A 61 -8.23 11.34 19.28
CA SER A 61 -9.45 10.72 19.82
C SER A 61 -10.47 11.72 20.37
N ASP A 62 -10.08 12.99 20.55
CA ASP A 62 -10.95 14.11 20.93
C ASP A 62 -11.24 14.98 19.70
N PRO A 63 -12.51 15.14 19.27
CA PRO A 63 -12.86 15.94 18.09
C PRO A 63 -12.40 17.40 18.14
N ASN A 64 -12.40 18.03 19.32
CA ASN A 64 -12.01 19.43 19.47
C ASN A 64 -10.48 19.58 19.32
N ARG A 65 -9.72 18.73 20.03
CA ARG A 65 -8.25 18.73 19.96
C ARG A 65 -7.75 18.34 18.57
N ARG A 66 -8.45 17.44 17.89
CA ARG A 66 -8.20 17.08 16.49
C ARG A 66 -8.43 18.27 15.55
N ALA A 67 -9.55 18.99 15.70
CA ALA A 67 -9.83 20.18 14.90
C ALA A 67 -8.78 21.29 15.11
N GLU A 68 -8.29 21.50 16.34
CA GLU A 68 -7.16 22.41 16.60
C GLU A 68 -5.86 21.94 15.94
N TYR A 69 -5.56 20.64 16.00
CA TYR A 69 -4.39 20.04 15.37
C TYR A 69 -4.42 20.21 13.85
N ASP A 70 -5.57 19.93 13.22
CA ASP A 70 -5.80 20.07 11.78
C ASP A 70 -5.72 21.53 11.31
N GLN A 71 -6.12 22.50 12.15
CA GLN A 71 -5.93 23.92 11.88
C GLN A 71 -4.44 24.30 11.87
N ARG A 72 -3.65 23.77 12.81
CA ARG A 72 -2.19 24.00 12.90
C ARG A 72 -1.39 23.31 11.79
N LEU A 73 -1.97 22.32 11.10
CA LEU A 73 -1.34 21.64 9.96
C LEU A 73 -1.46 22.38 8.62
N LYS A 74 -2.35 23.36 8.50
CA LYS A 74 -2.55 24.11 7.25
C LYS A 74 -1.44 25.15 7.08
N PRO A 75 -0.71 25.19 5.95
CA PRO A 75 0.30 26.22 5.72
C PRO A 75 -0.34 27.62 5.66
N VAL A 76 0.36 28.61 6.21
CA VAL A 76 -0.17 29.97 6.38
C VAL A 76 0.12 30.83 5.14
N GLY A 77 -0.95 31.37 4.54
CA GLY A 77 -0.92 32.31 3.40
C GLY A 77 -1.15 31.62 2.04
N LEU A 78 -2.06 32.05 1.16
CA LEU A 78 -2.71 33.36 0.99
C LEU A 78 -4.25 33.25 0.82
N ILE A 79 -4.93 34.41 0.91
CA ILE A 79 -6.40 34.58 0.93
C ILE A 79 -6.77 35.50 -0.27
N ARG A 80 -7.93 35.43 -0.95
CA ARG A 80 -9.30 35.00 -0.59
C ARG A 80 -10.12 34.54 -1.82
N HIS A 81 -11.19 33.77 -1.61
CA HIS A 81 -12.48 34.05 -2.26
C HIS A 81 -13.62 34.01 -1.23
N ARG A 82 -14.61 34.89 -1.43
CA ARG A 82 -15.62 35.29 -0.42
C ARG A 82 -16.99 34.70 -0.79
N GLY A 83 -17.53 33.84 0.07
CA GLY A 83 -18.91 33.33 0.01
C GLY A 83 -19.48 33.30 1.43
N ALA A 84 -20.72 33.78 1.60
CA ALA A 84 -21.32 34.01 2.92
C ALA A 84 -21.68 32.70 3.67
N PRO A 85 -21.73 32.71 5.02
CA PRO A 85 -22.04 31.52 5.80
C PRO A 85 -23.54 31.17 5.73
N PRO A 86 -23.92 29.88 5.66
CA PRO A 86 -25.28 29.47 6.00
C PRO A 86 -25.52 29.67 7.51
N ALA A 87 -26.67 30.23 7.85
CA ALA A 87 -27.07 30.50 9.23
C ALA A 87 -27.35 29.23 10.04
N SER A 88 -27.40 29.37 11.36
CA SER A 88 -27.69 28.32 12.35
C SER A 88 -28.93 27.49 12.02
N PRO A 89 -28.97 26.19 12.41
CA PRO A 89 -30.15 25.36 12.21
C PRO A 89 -31.34 25.82 13.07
N PRO A 90 -32.58 25.80 12.56
CA PRO A 90 -33.79 25.96 13.36
C PRO A 90 -34.03 24.74 14.27
N PRO A 91 -34.87 24.87 15.31
CA PRO A 91 -35.10 23.77 16.26
C PRO A 91 -35.81 22.58 15.59
N VAL A 92 -35.52 21.40 16.13
CA VAL A 92 -36.02 20.09 15.66
C VAL A 92 -37.55 20.01 15.64
N THR A 93 -38.11 19.65 14.49
CA THR A 93 -39.51 19.19 14.37
C THR A 93 -39.59 17.96 13.46
N SER A 94 -40.03 16.85 14.05
CA SER A 94 -40.56 15.62 13.43
C SER A 94 -39.92 15.13 12.12
N VAL A 95 -39.06 14.11 12.22
CA VAL A 95 -38.56 13.32 11.09
C VAL A 95 -39.72 12.56 10.41
N PRO A 96 -40.02 12.76 9.11
CA PRO A 96 -40.80 11.79 8.36
C PRO A 96 -39.91 10.60 8.01
N ALA A 97 -40.39 9.38 8.24
CA ALA A 97 -39.58 8.17 8.12
C ALA A 97 -39.04 7.98 6.69
N ALA A 98 -37.73 8.20 6.51
CA ALA A 98 -37.06 7.90 5.26
C ALA A 98 -37.06 6.39 5.03
N ARG A 99 -37.67 5.95 3.93
CA ARG A 99 -37.53 4.58 3.42
C ARG A 99 -36.03 4.22 3.36
N PRO A 100 -35.61 3.03 3.84
CA PRO A 100 -34.24 2.59 3.64
C PRO A 100 -34.01 2.37 2.14
N THR A 101 -33.26 3.28 1.51
CA THR A 101 -32.60 2.96 0.24
C THR A 101 -31.65 1.82 0.51
N VAL A 102 -32.00 0.63 0.02
CA VAL A 102 -31.14 -0.55 0.06
C VAL A 102 -29.88 -0.21 -0.73
N VAL A 103 -28.81 0.14 -0.03
CA VAL A 103 -27.46 0.15 -0.61
C VAL A 103 -27.13 -1.30 -0.94
N GLU A 104 -27.37 -1.65 -2.19
CA GLU A 104 -27.10 -2.97 -2.74
C GLU A 104 -25.64 -3.32 -2.42
N ALA A 105 -25.45 -4.39 -1.63
CA ALA A 105 -24.16 -4.72 -1.03
C ALA A 105 -23.20 -5.18 -2.13
N ALA A 106 -22.50 -4.20 -2.72
CA ALA A 106 -21.67 -4.40 -3.90
C ALA A 106 -20.63 -5.50 -3.64
N LYS A 107 -20.70 -6.56 -4.45
CA LYS A 107 -19.97 -7.83 -4.30
C LYS A 107 -18.51 -7.60 -3.86
N PRO A 108 -18.01 -8.34 -2.85
CA PRO A 108 -16.64 -8.18 -2.38
C PRO A 108 -15.65 -8.46 -3.53
N PRO A 109 -14.55 -7.70 -3.63
CA PRO A 109 -13.51 -7.94 -4.62
C PRO A 109 -12.88 -9.32 -4.43
N THR A 110 -12.33 -9.89 -5.50
CA THR A 110 -11.67 -11.20 -5.47
C THR A 110 -10.17 -11.07 -5.70
N CYS A 111 -9.38 -11.98 -5.13
CA CYS A 111 -7.94 -12.02 -5.32
C CYS A 111 -7.60 -12.24 -6.79
N SER A 112 -6.75 -11.39 -7.38
CA SER A 112 -6.34 -11.54 -8.78
C SER A 112 -5.57 -12.84 -9.09
N PHE A 113 -5.05 -13.55 -8.09
CA PHE A 113 -4.36 -14.83 -8.28
C PHE A 113 -5.29 -16.04 -8.09
N CYS A 114 -5.82 -16.27 -6.88
CA CYS A 114 -6.63 -17.46 -6.56
C CYS A 114 -8.15 -17.26 -6.67
N ASN A 115 -8.62 -16.05 -7.03
CA ASN A 115 -10.03 -15.66 -7.10
C ASN A 115 -10.84 -15.76 -5.78
N ALA A 116 -10.20 -16.05 -4.64
CA ALA A 116 -10.86 -16.06 -3.33
C ALA A 116 -11.44 -14.66 -3.00
N PRO A 117 -12.62 -14.58 -2.33
CA PRO A 117 -13.19 -13.30 -1.91
C PRO A 117 -12.28 -12.61 -0.90
N CYS A 118 -12.10 -11.31 -1.06
CA CYS A 118 -11.21 -10.47 -0.25
C CYS A 118 -12.00 -9.30 0.38
N PRO A 119 -11.77 -8.95 1.66
CA PRO A 119 -12.36 -7.76 2.25
C PRO A 119 -11.92 -6.49 1.50
N ARG A 120 -12.84 -5.55 1.23
CA ARG A 120 -12.52 -4.28 0.53
C ARG A 120 -11.37 -3.51 1.19
N ALA A 121 -11.41 -3.37 2.51
CA ALA A 121 -10.34 -2.74 3.29
C ALA A 121 -8.95 -3.34 3.04
N GLN A 122 -8.86 -4.64 2.72
CA GLN A 122 -7.60 -5.32 2.45
C GLN A 122 -7.10 -5.12 1.00
N VAL A 123 -7.98 -4.76 0.07
CA VAL A 123 -7.64 -4.35 -1.31
C VAL A 123 -7.27 -2.86 -1.37
N GLU A 124 -7.76 -2.07 -0.43
CA GLU A 124 -7.47 -0.63 -0.29
C GLU A 124 -6.20 -0.35 0.52
N TRP A 125 -5.73 -1.31 1.32
CA TRP A 125 -4.48 -1.21 2.08
C TRP A 125 -3.27 -1.69 1.26
N HIS A 126 -2.22 -0.85 1.18
CA HIS A 126 -1.03 -1.08 0.34
C HIS A 126 -0.21 -2.32 0.72
N GLU A 127 -0.26 -2.75 1.99
CA GLU A 127 0.41 -3.97 2.46
C GLU A 127 -0.48 -5.23 2.38
N GLY A 128 -1.76 -5.08 2.04
CA GLY A 128 -2.78 -6.13 2.12
C GLY A 128 -2.50 -7.34 1.24
N THR A 129 -2.74 -8.54 1.79
CA THR A 129 -2.50 -9.83 1.16
C THR A 129 -3.71 -10.75 1.26
N CYS A 130 -3.95 -11.57 0.24
CA CYS A 130 -4.98 -12.60 0.26
C CYS A 130 -4.69 -13.64 1.34
N SER A 131 -5.63 -13.87 2.26
CA SER A 131 -5.52 -14.88 3.31
C SER A 131 -5.36 -16.32 2.78
N ALA A 132 -5.86 -16.61 1.57
CA ALA A 132 -5.83 -17.94 0.97
C ALA A 132 -4.54 -18.28 0.19
N CYS A 133 -3.78 -17.29 -0.28
CA CYS A 133 -2.60 -17.52 -1.13
C CYS A 133 -1.45 -16.52 -0.95
N SER A 134 -1.53 -15.64 0.05
CA SER A 134 -0.55 -14.58 0.35
C SER A 134 -0.23 -13.62 -0.80
N SER A 135 -1.05 -13.60 -1.86
CA SER A 135 -0.89 -12.66 -2.98
C SER A 135 -1.19 -11.22 -2.53
N PRO A 136 -0.41 -10.21 -2.92
CA PRO A 136 -0.73 -8.82 -2.64
C PRO A 136 -2.07 -8.44 -3.30
N LEU A 137 -2.83 -7.59 -2.64
CA LEU A 137 -4.17 -7.19 -3.08
C LEU A 137 -4.23 -5.76 -3.61
N PHE A 138 -3.30 -4.89 -3.20
CA PHE A 138 -3.33 -3.49 -3.60
C PHE A 138 -3.08 -3.32 -5.12
N PRO A 139 -3.98 -2.64 -5.87
CA PRO A 139 -3.86 -2.49 -7.32
C PRO A 139 -2.57 -1.76 -7.73
N ALA A 140 -1.83 -2.33 -8.68
CA ALA A 140 -0.55 -1.77 -9.13
C ALA A 140 -0.69 -0.34 -9.68
N LYS A 141 -1.84 -0.04 -10.33
CA LYS A 141 -2.17 1.29 -10.87
C LYS A 141 -2.24 2.38 -9.80
N LYS A 142 -2.70 2.07 -8.57
CA LYS A 142 -2.82 3.07 -7.49
C LYS A 142 -1.48 3.59 -6.97
N HIS A 143 -0.36 2.92 -7.29
CA HIS A 143 0.98 3.47 -7.04
C HIS A 143 1.36 4.62 -8.00
N GLN A 144 0.57 4.86 -9.06
CA GLN A 144 0.85 5.85 -10.12
C GLN A 144 0.22 7.22 -9.85
N ASP A 145 -0.77 7.29 -8.96
CA ASP A 145 -1.61 8.47 -8.72
C ASP A 145 -0.98 9.49 -7.73
N GLY A 146 0.27 9.27 -7.31
CA GLY A 146 1.02 10.17 -6.44
C GLY A 146 1.71 11.30 -7.21
N GLU A 147 1.18 12.52 -7.11
CA GLU A 147 1.78 13.71 -7.73
C GLU A 147 3.03 14.23 -6.99
N ASP A 148 4.17 13.54 -7.12
CA ASP A 148 5.49 14.21 -7.03
C ASP A 148 6.69 13.48 -7.70
N THR A 149 6.47 12.38 -8.43
CA THR A 149 7.58 11.64 -9.09
C THR A 149 7.28 11.23 -10.54
N ARG A 150 6.70 12.14 -11.35
CA ARG A 150 6.57 11.97 -12.82
C ARG A 150 7.91 12.11 -13.58
N ARG A 151 9.00 11.52 -13.05
CA ARG A 151 10.29 11.35 -13.73
C ARG A 151 10.88 9.96 -13.45
N ALA A 152 10.91 9.15 -14.50
CA ALA A 152 11.92 8.12 -14.75
C ALA A 152 12.30 7.17 -13.59
N ILE A 153 11.40 6.24 -13.23
CA ILE A 153 11.87 4.87 -12.95
C ILE A 153 12.13 4.22 -14.31
N GLY A 154 13.30 4.51 -14.88
CA GLY A 154 13.86 3.71 -15.95
C GLY A 154 13.97 2.26 -15.47
N ARG A 155 13.79 1.30 -16.38
CA ARG A 155 13.85 -0.14 -16.08
C ARG A 155 15.14 -0.45 -15.31
N VAL A 156 15.04 -0.62 -13.99
CA VAL A 156 16.21 -0.80 -13.12
C VAL A 156 16.73 -2.21 -13.36
N PRO A 157 17.96 -2.39 -13.86
CA PRO A 157 18.54 -3.72 -14.00
C PRO A 157 18.66 -4.34 -12.62
N ARG A 158 18.06 -5.51 -12.43
CA ARG A 158 18.16 -6.29 -11.19
C ARG A 158 18.42 -7.71 -11.63
N ASN A 159 19.59 -8.25 -11.32
CA ASN A 159 19.95 -9.66 -11.54
C ASN A 159 19.70 -10.46 -10.24
N THR A 160 18.54 -10.26 -9.61
CA THR A 160 18.21 -10.88 -8.32
C THR A 160 17.28 -12.08 -8.50
N PRO A 161 17.39 -13.13 -7.66
CA PRO A 161 16.50 -14.28 -7.73
C PRO A 161 15.03 -13.87 -7.63
N VAL A 162 14.19 -14.56 -8.39
CA VAL A 162 12.72 -14.43 -8.30
C VAL A 162 12.09 -15.79 -8.14
N VAL A 163 11.08 -15.82 -7.28
CA VAL A 163 10.23 -16.98 -7.03
C VAL A 163 8.85 -16.68 -7.57
N PHE A 164 8.26 -17.61 -8.30
CA PHE A 164 6.91 -17.42 -8.81
C PHE A 164 6.07 -18.69 -8.82
N TRP A 165 4.76 -18.50 -8.89
CA TRP A 165 3.74 -19.54 -8.96
C TRP A 165 2.80 -19.22 -10.12
N LEU A 166 2.46 -20.22 -10.95
CA LEU A 166 1.47 -20.05 -12.00
C LEU A 166 0.07 -20.33 -11.44
N ALA A 167 -0.93 -19.54 -11.81
CA ALA A 167 -2.31 -19.81 -11.41
C ALA A 167 -2.83 -21.18 -11.92
N THR A 168 -2.25 -21.68 -13.01
CA THR A 168 -2.52 -23.02 -13.57
C THR A 168 -1.84 -24.17 -12.82
N SER A 169 -0.76 -23.90 -12.06
CA SER A 169 0.02 -24.91 -11.33
C SER A 169 -0.18 -24.87 -9.82
N GLY A 170 -1.11 -24.03 -9.34
CA GLY A 170 -1.49 -23.90 -7.93
C GLY A 170 -0.32 -23.55 -7.01
N THR A 171 0.21 -24.56 -6.33
CA THR A 171 1.27 -24.44 -5.32
C THR A 171 2.69 -24.69 -5.84
N ARG A 172 2.86 -25.18 -7.09
CA ARG A 172 4.19 -25.45 -7.65
C ARG A 172 5.02 -24.16 -7.70
N ARG A 173 6.14 -24.18 -6.99
CA ARG A 173 7.13 -23.10 -6.96
C ARG A 173 8.05 -23.22 -8.17
N HIS A 174 8.25 -22.11 -8.87
CA HIS A 174 9.21 -21.97 -9.95
C HIS A 174 10.27 -20.94 -9.57
N ALA A 175 11.47 -21.11 -10.13
CA ALA A 175 12.61 -20.22 -9.92
C ALA A 175 13.00 -19.53 -11.21
N GLY A 176 13.48 -18.30 -11.07
CA GLY A 176 13.98 -17.48 -12.15
C GLY A 176 14.90 -16.39 -11.64
N THR A 177 15.34 -15.53 -12.54
CA THR A 177 16.17 -14.37 -12.21
C THR A 177 15.56 -13.13 -12.86
N THR A 178 15.42 -12.05 -12.09
CA THR A 178 14.98 -10.77 -12.66
C THR A 178 15.96 -10.29 -13.74
N GLU A 179 15.44 -9.51 -14.69
CA GLU A 179 16.22 -8.77 -15.68
C GLU A 179 16.05 -7.26 -15.45
N ASP A 180 14.80 -6.80 -15.31
CA ASP A 180 14.49 -5.42 -14.95
C ASP A 180 13.16 -5.26 -14.19
N LEU A 181 13.02 -4.09 -13.55
CA LEU A 181 11.82 -3.67 -12.82
C LEU A 181 11.34 -2.27 -13.26
N SER A 182 10.03 -2.09 -13.33
CA SER A 182 9.32 -0.81 -13.45
C SER A 182 8.04 -0.81 -12.60
N MET A 183 7.35 0.33 -12.48
CA MET A 183 6.05 0.38 -11.77
C MET A 183 4.92 -0.41 -12.48
N ASN A 184 5.03 -0.62 -13.79
CA ASN A 184 4.01 -1.30 -14.59
C ASN A 184 4.24 -2.82 -14.68
N GLY A 185 5.43 -3.30 -14.35
CA GLY A 185 5.83 -4.67 -14.63
C GLY A 185 7.32 -4.91 -14.52
N MET A 186 7.72 -6.17 -14.73
CA MET A 186 9.12 -6.61 -14.72
C MET A 186 9.41 -7.53 -15.91
N ARG A 187 10.70 -7.74 -16.18
CA ARG A 187 11.19 -8.87 -16.96
C ARG A 187 11.96 -9.83 -16.06
N PHE A 188 11.83 -11.12 -16.30
CA PHE A 188 12.61 -12.16 -15.64
C PHE A 188 12.86 -13.37 -16.56
N LEU A 189 14.02 -14.00 -16.38
CA LEU A 189 14.35 -15.31 -16.91
C LEU A 189 13.64 -16.40 -16.08
N SER A 190 12.90 -17.28 -16.74
CA SER A 190 12.22 -18.43 -16.14
C SER A 190 12.89 -19.74 -16.56
N THR A 191 13.12 -20.63 -15.60
CA THR A 191 13.58 -22.02 -15.88
C THR A 191 12.47 -22.94 -16.40
N ALA A 192 11.21 -22.52 -16.31
CA ALA A 192 10.05 -23.25 -16.80
C ALA A 192 9.38 -22.52 -17.97
N GLU A 193 8.65 -23.25 -18.80
CA GLU A 193 7.76 -22.65 -19.79
C GLU A 193 6.62 -21.90 -19.09
N VAL A 194 6.28 -20.71 -19.61
CA VAL A 194 5.22 -19.85 -19.07
C VAL A 194 4.41 -19.29 -20.23
N LEU A 195 3.14 -19.66 -20.32
CA LEU A 195 2.27 -19.22 -21.42
C LEU A 195 1.84 -17.75 -21.27
N VAL A 196 1.78 -17.01 -22.37
CA VAL A 196 1.21 -15.66 -22.43
C VAL A 196 -0.26 -15.68 -21.98
N GLY A 197 -0.67 -14.65 -21.24
CA GLY A 197 -1.98 -14.56 -20.58
C GLY A 197 -2.04 -15.24 -19.20
N THR A 198 -1.06 -16.09 -18.85
CA THR A 198 -1.00 -16.73 -17.52
C THR A 198 -0.87 -15.68 -16.42
N ARG A 199 -1.65 -15.81 -15.35
CA ARG A 199 -1.45 -15.03 -14.12
C ARG A 199 -0.40 -15.70 -13.24
N VAL A 200 0.52 -14.90 -12.71
CA VAL A 200 1.62 -15.36 -11.87
C VAL A 200 1.66 -14.58 -10.55
N ARG A 201 1.86 -15.27 -9.44
CA ARG A 201 2.24 -14.65 -8.16
C ARG A 201 3.77 -14.60 -8.12
N ILE A 202 4.34 -13.46 -7.76
CA ILE A 202 5.78 -13.22 -7.76
C ILE A 202 6.23 -12.80 -6.36
N GLU A 203 7.38 -13.31 -5.94
CA GLU A 203 8.12 -12.86 -4.76
C GLU A 203 9.62 -12.73 -5.09
N CYS A 204 10.19 -11.60 -4.67
CA CYS A 204 11.61 -11.31 -4.70
C CYS A 204 11.93 -10.36 -3.52
N ASP A 205 13.19 -9.98 -3.36
CA ASP A 205 13.64 -9.22 -2.19
C ASP A 205 13.04 -7.81 -2.11
N PHE A 206 12.71 -7.19 -3.25
CA PHE A 206 12.18 -5.83 -3.34
C PHE A 206 10.65 -5.75 -3.50
N CYS A 207 9.94 -6.81 -3.87
CA CYS A 207 8.48 -6.78 -3.97
C CYS A 207 7.80 -8.15 -3.85
N SER A 208 6.48 -8.12 -3.70
CA SER A 208 5.61 -9.19 -4.17
C SER A 208 4.58 -8.59 -5.12
N ALA A 209 4.16 -9.35 -6.14
CA ALA A 209 3.18 -8.93 -7.12
C ALA A 209 2.24 -10.08 -7.54
N VAL A 210 1.06 -9.74 -8.04
CA VAL A 210 0.34 -10.59 -9.01
C VAL A 210 0.45 -9.93 -10.36
N ALA A 211 0.90 -10.67 -11.36
CA ALA A 211 1.17 -10.17 -12.70
C ALA A 211 0.50 -11.03 -13.78
N VAL A 212 0.31 -10.48 -14.97
CA VAL A 212 -0.09 -11.23 -16.17
C VAL A 212 1.08 -11.28 -17.14
N VAL A 213 1.36 -12.46 -17.70
CA VAL A 213 2.43 -12.66 -18.69
C VAL A 213 1.98 -12.05 -20.01
N ARG A 214 2.71 -11.02 -20.47
CA ARG A 214 2.44 -10.33 -21.74
C ARG A 214 3.33 -10.82 -22.88
N ARG A 215 4.52 -11.33 -22.54
CA ARG A 215 5.47 -11.91 -23.49
C ARG A 215 6.22 -13.04 -22.78
N ALA A 216 6.39 -14.16 -23.47
CA ALA A 216 7.33 -15.21 -23.09
C ALA A 216 8.06 -15.63 -24.37
N VAL A 217 9.38 -15.50 -24.39
CA VAL A 217 10.21 -15.88 -25.54
C VAL A 217 11.44 -16.61 -25.05
N ARG A 218 11.78 -17.69 -25.75
CA ARG A 218 13.00 -18.46 -25.56
C ARG A 218 13.99 -18.12 -26.67
N ASP A 219 15.29 -18.16 -26.39
CA ASP A 219 16.28 -18.09 -27.46
C ASP A 219 16.16 -19.36 -28.33
N SER A 220 16.07 -19.18 -29.66
CA SER A 220 16.00 -20.28 -30.62
C SER A 220 17.37 -20.88 -30.93
N LYS A 221 18.47 -20.18 -30.59
CA LYS A 221 19.85 -20.61 -30.80
C LYS A 221 20.41 -21.40 -29.63
N ASP A 222 19.90 -21.15 -28.42
CA ASP A 222 20.24 -21.91 -27.22
C ASP A 222 18.99 -22.60 -26.64
N PRO A 223 18.71 -23.86 -27.04
CA PRO A 223 17.63 -24.65 -26.48
C PRO A 223 17.95 -25.21 -25.07
N SER A 224 18.99 -24.73 -24.39
CA SER A 224 19.17 -24.84 -22.93
C SER A 224 18.79 -23.56 -22.18
N ALA A 225 18.72 -22.41 -22.86
CA ALA A 225 18.36 -21.12 -22.26
C ALA A 225 16.95 -21.10 -21.65
N GLY A 226 16.77 -20.24 -20.65
CA GLY A 226 15.48 -19.98 -20.02
C GLY A 226 14.51 -19.19 -20.91
N TRP A 227 13.30 -18.98 -20.39
CA TRP A 227 12.28 -18.16 -21.02
C TRP A 227 12.36 -16.73 -20.51
N HIS A 228 12.55 -15.75 -21.39
CA HIS A 228 12.44 -14.34 -21.06
C HIS A 228 10.95 -13.96 -20.95
N CYS A 229 10.47 -13.83 -19.71
CA CYS A 229 9.09 -13.50 -19.36
C CYS A 229 8.95 -12.01 -19.06
N GLY A 230 8.20 -11.29 -19.90
CA GLY A 230 7.73 -9.93 -19.63
C GLY A 230 6.32 -9.95 -19.05
N VAL A 231 6.15 -9.38 -17.86
CA VAL A 231 4.87 -9.37 -17.14
C VAL A 231 4.40 -7.94 -16.83
N GLU A 232 3.08 -7.76 -16.77
CA GLU A 232 2.41 -6.52 -16.33
C GLU A 232 1.79 -6.75 -14.94
N PHE A 233 1.99 -5.85 -14.00
CA PHE A 233 1.48 -5.98 -12.64
C PHE A 233 -0.02 -5.64 -12.55
N LEU A 234 -0.78 -6.54 -11.94
CA LEU A 234 -2.19 -6.34 -11.56
C LEU A 234 -2.26 -5.77 -10.14
N THR A 235 -1.52 -6.39 -9.21
CA THR A 235 -1.34 -5.93 -7.83
C THR A 235 0.13 -5.93 -7.46
N LEU A 236 0.55 -5.00 -6.61
CA LEU A 236 1.96 -4.80 -6.27
C LEU A 236 2.10 -4.31 -4.83
N ARG A 237 3.01 -4.95 -4.09
CA ARG A 237 3.48 -4.52 -2.77
C ARG A 237 4.99 -4.46 -2.79
N PHE A 238 5.56 -3.26 -2.68
CA PHE A 238 6.99 -3.09 -2.45
C PHE A 238 7.36 -3.61 -1.06
N ARG A 239 8.54 -4.22 -0.94
CA ARG A 239 9.18 -4.51 0.34
C ARG A 239 10.13 -3.35 0.60
N HIS A 240 9.94 -2.63 1.70
CA HIS A 240 10.92 -1.60 2.08
C HIS A 240 12.26 -2.27 2.35
N GLU A 241 13.30 -1.87 1.61
CA GLU A 241 14.68 -2.25 1.92
C GLU A 241 14.98 -1.73 3.35
N ARG A 242 15.30 -2.65 4.28
CA ARG A 242 15.84 -2.25 5.60
C ARG A 242 17.11 -1.46 5.33
N GLY A 243 17.18 -0.22 5.82
CA GLY A 243 18.06 0.82 5.30
C GLY A 243 19.50 0.38 5.00
N GLY A 244 19.80 0.19 3.71
CA GLY A 244 21.18 0.12 3.22
C GLY A 244 21.69 1.53 2.99
N ILE A 245 22.54 2.02 3.90
CA ILE A 245 23.23 3.31 3.72
C ILE A 245 24.27 3.12 2.61
N LEU A 246 23.92 3.52 1.39
CA LEU A 246 24.89 3.71 0.31
C LEU A 246 24.98 5.19 -0.02
N SER A 247 25.88 5.87 0.70
CA SER A 247 26.38 7.18 0.33
C SER A 247 26.95 7.10 -1.10
N THR A 248 26.33 7.79 -2.04
CA THR A 248 26.86 7.88 -3.40
C THR A 248 28.13 8.73 -3.36
N ILE A 249 29.24 8.15 -3.83
CA ILE A 249 30.47 8.89 -4.12
C ILE A 249 30.29 9.58 -5.47
N ALA A 250 30.30 10.91 -5.48
CA ALA A 250 30.67 11.77 -6.62
C ALA A 250 30.85 13.21 -6.10
#